data_AF-A0A397J3A4-F1
#
_entry.id   AF-A0A397J3A4-F1
#
_cell.length_a   1.000
_cell.length_b   1.000
_cell.length_c   1.000
_cell.angle_alpha   90.00
_cell.angle_beta   90.00
_cell.angle_gamma   90.00
#
_symmetry.space_group_name_H-M   'P 1'
#
loop_
_entity.id
_entity.type
_entity.pdbx_description
1 polymer ?
#
loop_
_entity_poly.entity_id
_entity_poly.type
_entity_poly.pdbx_seq_one_letter_code
_entity_poly.pdbx_strand_id
1 'polypeptide(L)'
;MKSSKSSKSSSSSSSSSSYILIFFYIILILSQITIVSSATTQIPKSKPKTKSTSRKCIDYPDPNNPNKYSFSSCPTVKTNQDSNNLINSVIGDNAFQLNFTCGIKDKKLCKKAELAFEEAGKVISKAFVFNTPININALFADLNDARLLGSAGPARLIPLMSEDSMTRLYPQSLVKQFNFSNHPEFNEADIIAMFNAGADFWFENDGPIKPRQANFHTVILHELFHGLGFTSGFRDHVNNALDQKSDAISPIPGLTFESDDPTLMDPVFFQGFAETIFDKFVMVLPDSDDPSGTPPTPFSNFTKQLNNFGPPNTNFSTADDFFSKLTNSPEWDVAKYLFKKATLEKSMMFVPRDTDIIDGTVLETSLDPYAPGSSISHVSEALYTGTSDFLMRFALEPGITINDLIMNGGNYSGGAIGPKLSSIMNSLGYATPDNLEPIIPTEPSNDDEVPIVPTSLPSSVPTTTKPIYSAVPTGFVHPGPGVSSSPSLKTNKNCLMMILLNVIIIIIMTTVI
;
A
#
# COMPACT_ATOMS: atom_id res chain seq x y z
N MET A 1 -49.34 -37.80 -47.89
CA MET A 1 -50.45 -37.42 -48.79
C MET A 1 -51.67 -37.07 -47.94
N LYS A 2 -52.23 -35.85 -48.13
CA LYS A 2 -53.65 -35.38 -47.97
C LYS A 2 -54.54 -36.01 -46.89
N SER A 3 -55.44 -35.33 -46.18
CA SER A 3 -55.96 -33.96 -46.14
C SER A 3 -57.14 -33.97 -45.14
N SER A 4 -57.19 -32.96 -44.28
CA SER A 4 -58.34 -32.18 -43.76
C SER A 4 -59.77 -32.75 -43.55
N LYS A 5 -60.34 -32.26 -42.42
CA LYS A 5 -61.68 -31.65 -42.19
C LYS A 5 -62.96 -32.50 -41.90
N SER A 6 -63.50 -32.23 -40.70
CA SER A 6 -64.84 -31.64 -40.43
C SER A 6 -66.04 -32.50 -39.94
N SER A 7 -66.39 -32.29 -38.66
CA SER A 7 -67.69 -31.86 -38.10
C SER A 7 -68.85 -32.81 -37.74
N LYS A 8 -69.45 -32.46 -36.55
CA LYS A 8 -70.82 -32.69 -36.00
C LYS A 8 -71.16 -34.08 -35.43
N SER A 9 -71.97 -34.28 -34.38
CA SER A 9 -72.61 -33.48 -33.31
C SER A 9 -73.49 -34.44 -32.46
N SER A 10 -73.58 -34.29 -31.13
CA SER A 10 -74.73 -34.65 -30.24
C SER A 10 -74.32 -34.38 -28.79
N SER A 11 -74.79 -33.31 -28.13
CA SER A 11 -76.04 -33.15 -27.36
C SER A 11 -76.26 -34.14 -26.20
N SER A 12 -76.06 -33.69 -24.95
CA SER A 12 -77.14 -33.64 -23.93
C SER A 12 -76.64 -33.14 -22.57
N SER A 13 -77.58 -32.54 -21.86
CA SER A 13 -77.53 -31.69 -20.67
C SER A 13 -77.30 -32.39 -19.32
N SER A 14 -76.60 -31.73 -18.40
CA SER A 14 -77.12 -31.40 -17.06
C SER A 14 -76.10 -30.54 -16.28
N SER A 15 -76.31 -29.23 -16.35
CA SER A 15 -75.74 -28.25 -15.42
C SER A 15 -76.63 -28.16 -14.18
N SER A 16 -76.12 -27.50 -13.14
CA SER A 16 -76.86 -26.87 -12.00
C SER A 16 -76.85 -27.54 -10.62
N SER A 17 -75.86 -28.36 -10.28
CA SER A 17 -75.63 -28.73 -8.85
C SER A 17 -74.20 -28.57 -8.32
N SER A 18 -73.19 -28.31 -9.18
CA SER A 18 -71.78 -28.19 -8.73
C SER A 18 -71.30 -26.76 -8.48
N TYR A 19 -72.06 -25.73 -8.90
CA TYR A 19 -71.64 -24.33 -8.74
C TYR A 19 -72.10 -23.69 -7.40
N ILE A 20 -73.12 -24.26 -6.74
CA ILE A 20 -73.64 -23.73 -5.46
C ILE A 20 -72.72 -24.13 -4.29
N LEU A 21 -72.10 -25.32 -4.34
CA LEU A 21 -71.16 -25.79 -3.31
C LEU A 21 -69.82 -25.03 -3.31
N ILE A 22 -69.35 -24.59 -4.48
CA ILE A 22 -68.09 -23.82 -4.61
C ILE A 22 -68.27 -22.38 -4.11
N PHE A 23 -69.46 -21.79 -4.29
CA PHE A 23 -69.74 -20.42 -3.85
C PHE A 23 -69.83 -20.29 -2.32
N PHE A 24 -70.40 -21.29 -1.63
CA PHE A 24 -70.44 -21.31 -0.16
C PHE A 24 -69.05 -21.52 0.47
N TYR A 25 -68.16 -22.27 -0.17
CA TYR A 25 -66.80 -22.49 0.33
C TYR A 25 -65.93 -21.23 0.24
N ILE A 26 -66.12 -20.40 -0.80
CA ILE A 26 -65.39 -19.14 -0.98
C ILE A 26 -65.87 -18.07 0.02
N ILE A 27 -67.18 -18.03 0.35
CA ILE A 27 -67.72 -17.08 1.35
C ILE A 27 -67.28 -17.45 2.78
N LEU A 28 -67.17 -18.74 3.12
CA LEU A 28 -66.68 -19.19 4.43
C LEU A 28 -65.19 -18.86 4.64
N ILE A 29 -64.35 -18.98 3.60
CA ILE A 29 -62.92 -18.62 3.66
C ILE A 29 -62.73 -17.09 3.73
N LEU A 30 -63.56 -16.31 3.05
CA LEU A 30 -63.51 -14.84 3.13
C LEU A 30 -64.05 -14.27 4.45
N SER A 31 -64.92 -15.00 5.15
CA SER A 31 -65.45 -14.62 6.47
C SER A 31 -64.50 -14.89 7.66
N GLN A 32 -63.39 -15.60 7.43
CA GLN A 32 -62.35 -15.88 8.44
C GLN A 32 -61.14 -14.93 8.31
N ILE A 33 -61.15 -14.00 7.34
CA ILE A 33 -60.05 -13.03 7.11
C ILE A 33 -60.40 -11.62 7.62
N THR A 34 -61.62 -11.41 8.13
CA THR A 34 -62.02 -10.17 8.80
C THR A 34 -62.47 -10.50 10.22
N ILE A 35 -61.97 -9.72 11.19
CA ILE A 35 -62.09 -9.91 12.66
C ILE A 35 -60.92 -10.66 13.29
N VAL A 36 -59.73 -10.03 13.33
CA VAL A 36 -58.99 -9.76 14.59
C VAL A 36 -58.15 -8.49 14.36
N SER A 37 -58.75 -7.32 14.57
CA SER A 37 -58.04 -6.06 14.80
C SER A 37 -58.57 -5.47 16.10
N SER A 38 -57.63 -5.08 16.98
CA SER A 38 -57.81 -4.47 18.31
C SER A 38 -57.63 -5.42 19.50
N ALA A 39 -56.40 -5.91 19.65
CA ALA A 39 -55.79 -6.10 20.96
C ALA A 39 -54.44 -5.38 20.94
N THR A 40 -54.39 -4.22 21.59
CA THR A 40 -53.19 -3.41 21.81
C THR A 40 -52.24 -4.19 22.70
N THR A 41 -51.44 -5.07 22.11
CA THR A 41 -50.23 -5.58 22.75
C THR A 41 -49.14 -4.62 22.35
N GLN A 42 -48.62 -3.85 23.31
CA GLN A 42 -47.40 -3.08 23.12
C GLN A 42 -46.27 -4.08 22.85
N ILE A 43 -46.10 -4.43 21.57
CA ILE A 43 -44.80 -4.90 21.09
C ILE A 43 -43.90 -3.71 21.36
N PRO A 44 -42.88 -3.81 22.22
CA PRO A 44 -41.91 -2.75 22.33
C PRO A 44 -41.41 -2.56 20.91
N LYS A 45 -41.64 -1.36 20.34
CA LYS A 45 -40.95 -0.95 19.13
C LYS A 45 -39.49 -1.21 19.46
N SER A 46 -38.93 -2.30 18.96
CA SER A 46 -37.49 -2.44 18.92
C SER A 46 -37.12 -1.19 18.15
N LYS A 47 -36.44 -0.25 18.83
CA LYS A 47 -35.73 0.82 18.16
C LYS A 47 -35.10 0.18 16.93
N PRO A 48 -35.18 0.79 15.73
CA PRO A 48 -34.34 0.31 14.64
C PRO A 48 -32.98 0.13 15.28
N LYS A 49 -32.47 -1.11 15.30
CA LYS A 49 -31.11 -1.36 15.78
C LYS A 49 -30.33 -0.38 14.91
N THR A 50 -29.85 0.70 15.51
CA THR A 50 -28.79 1.51 14.93
C THR A 50 -27.80 0.47 14.50
N LYS A 51 -27.70 0.25 13.18
CA LYS A 51 -26.70 -0.63 12.59
C LYS A 51 -25.43 -0.06 13.18
N SER A 52 -24.87 -0.72 14.18
CA SER A 52 -23.66 -0.28 14.84
C SER A 52 -22.61 -0.50 13.78
N THR A 53 -22.37 0.52 12.99
CA THR A 53 -21.42 0.55 11.90
C THR A 53 -20.04 0.61 12.54
N SER A 54 -19.59 -0.58 12.96
CA SER A 54 -18.24 -0.79 13.45
C SER A 54 -17.26 -0.26 12.41
N ARG A 55 -16.25 0.51 12.85
CA ARG A 55 -15.09 0.89 12.03
C ARG A 55 -14.60 -0.30 11.21
N LYS A 56 -14.29 -0.06 9.94
CA LYS A 56 -13.75 -1.06 9.01
C LYS A 56 -12.24 -0.87 8.88
N CYS A 57 -11.48 -1.91 9.18
CA CYS A 57 -10.04 -1.99 8.95
C CYS A 57 -9.77 -2.79 7.67
N ILE A 58 -8.54 -2.73 7.18
CA ILE A 58 -8.11 -3.46 5.98
C ILE A 58 -7.10 -4.52 6.39
N ASP A 59 -7.46 -5.79 6.18
CA ASP A 59 -6.60 -6.94 6.49
C ASP A 59 -5.89 -7.44 5.23
N TYR A 60 -4.59 -7.69 5.37
CA TYR A 60 -3.72 -8.20 4.31
C TYR A 60 -3.23 -9.61 4.69
N PRO A 61 -3.95 -10.67 4.30
CA PRO A 61 -3.60 -12.03 4.70
C PRO A 61 -2.39 -12.60 3.96
N ASP A 62 -1.98 -12.00 2.85
CA ASP A 62 -0.93 -12.52 1.97
C ASP A 62 0.00 -11.37 1.50
N PRO A 63 1.23 -11.28 2.03
CA PRO A 63 2.17 -10.21 1.66
C PRO A 63 2.63 -10.31 0.19
N ASN A 64 2.60 -11.51 -0.42
CA ASN A 64 2.98 -11.68 -1.83
C ASN A 64 1.91 -11.19 -2.81
N ASN A 65 0.69 -11.00 -2.35
CA ASN A 65 -0.40 -10.46 -3.15
C ASN A 65 -1.04 -9.26 -2.44
N PRO A 66 -0.39 -8.10 -2.45
CA PRO A 66 -0.86 -6.94 -1.70
C PRO A 66 -2.11 -6.28 -2.29
N ASN A 67 -2.54 -6.66 -3.50
CA ASN A 67 -3.85 -6.24 -4.04
C ASN A 67 -4.99 -7.13 -3.50
N LYS A 68 -4.67 -8.24 -2.82
CA LYS A 68 -5.63 -9.12 -2.13
C LYS A 68 -5.76 -8.73 -0.66
N TYR A 69 -6.70 -7.84 -0.39
CA TYR A 69 -7.08 -7.43 0.97
C TYR A 69 -8.56 -7.65 1.23
N SER A 70 -8.97 -7.53 2.49
CA SER A 70 -10.37 -7.62 2.89
C SER A 70 -10.73 -6.56 3.93
N PHE A 71 -11.96 -6.08 3.89
CA PHE A 71 -12.47 -5.15 4.89
C PHE A 71 -13.04 -5.90 6.09
N SER A 72 -12.38 -5.79 7.23
CA SER A 72 -12.78 -6.45 8.47
C SER A 72 -13.38 -5.47 9.46
N SER A 73 -14.29 -5.94 10.31
CA SER A 73 -14.74 -5.14 11.47
C SER A 73 -13.60 -5.01 12.47
N CYS A 74 -13.37 -3.80 12.98
CA CYS A 74 -12.42 -3.53 14.06
C CYS A 74 -13.06 -2.53 15.03
N PRO A 75 -14.02 -2.99 15.87
CA PRO A 75 -14.73 -2.12 16.79
C PRO A 75 -13.76 -1.41 17.76
N THR A 76 -14.14 -0.23 18.24
CA THR A 76 -13.39 0.44 19.30
C THR A 76 -13.51 -0.36 20.60
N VAL A 77 -12.38 -0.73 21.18
CA VAL A 77 -12.24 -1.40 22.47
C VAL A 77 -11.52 -0.48 23.45
N LYS A 78 -11.73 -0.71 24.75
CA LYS A 78 -11.03 0.01 25.81
C LYS A 78 -9.81 -0.79 26.26
N THR A 79 -8.71 -0.09 26.48
CA THR A 79 -7.53 -0.67 27.10
C THR A 79 -7.89 -1.09 28.53
N ASN A 80 -7.79 -2.38 28.85
CA ASN A 80 -8.11 -2.94 30.17
C ASN A 80 -7.03 -2.67 31.23
N GLN A 81 -6.07 -1.78 30.96
CA GLN A 81 -4.93 -1.52 31.84
C GLN A 81 -4.92 -0.04 32.27
N ASP A 82 -4.55 0.19 33.53
CA ASP A 82 -4.30 1.54 34.05
C ASP A 82 -3.20 2.21 33.22
N SER A 83 -3.57 3.20 32.41
CA SER A 83 -2.69 3.97 31.51
C SER A 83 -1.48 4.60 32.24
N ASN A 84 -1.52 4.69 33.57
CA ASN A 84 -0.45 5.23 34.42
C ASN A 84 0.80 4.33 34.51
N ASN A 85 0.76 3.06 34.09
CA ASN A 85 1.91 2.14 34.16
C ASN A 85 2.63 1.88 32.82
N LEU A 86 2.10 2.33 31.68
CA LEU A 86 2.65 2.02 30.35
C LEU A 86 3.63 3.06 29.79
N ILE A 87 3.63 4.28 30.34
CA ILE A 87 4.54 5.35 29.89
C ILE A 87 6.01 5.03 30.24
N ASN A 88 6.28 4.03 31.09
CA ASN A 88 7.62 3.71 31.60
C ASN A 88 8.18 2.32 31.20
N SER A 89 7.50 1.49 30.41
CA SER A 89 8.05 0.18 30.04
C SER A 89 8.49 0.13 28.57
N VAL A 90 9.62 0.76 28.27
CA VAL A 90 10.35 0.44 27.03
C VAL A 90 10.68 -1.05 27.05
N ILE A 91 10.14 -1.80 26.08
CA ILE A 91 10.25 -3.26 26.08
C ILE A 91 11.58 -3.79 25.49
N GLY A 92 12.43 -2.88 24.99
CA GLY A 92 13.81 -3.15 24.57
C GLY A 92 13.91 -4.32 23.58
N ASP A 93 14.84 -5.24 23.82
CA ASP A 93 15.09 -6.42 22.96
C ASP A 93 13.87 -7.35 22.79
N ASN A 94 12.82 -7.22 23.61
CA ASN A 94 11.58 -8.00 23.51
C ASN A 94 10.50 -7.31 22.65
N ALA A 95 10.83 -6.25 21.92
CA ALA A 95 9.83 -5.51 21.14
C ALA A 95 9.22 -6.32 19.99
N PHE A 96 9.94 -7.31 19.46
CA PHE A 96 9.45 -8.16 18.37
C PHE A 96 9.20 -9.59 18.87
N GLN A 97 7.95 -10.04 18.79
CA GLN A 97 7.54 -11.40 19.12
C GLN A 97 7.33 -12.19 17.84
N LEU A 98 8.15 -13.22 17.64
CA LEU A 98 8.14 -14.03 16.42
C LEU A 98 7.29 -15.29 16.60
N ASN A 99 6.22 -15.40 15.81
CA ASN A 99 5.55 -16.65 15.52
C ASN A 99 6.14 -17.24 14.23
N PHE A 100 7.13 -18.11 14.35
CA PHE A 100 7.88 -18.66 13.22
C PHE A 100 7.34 -20.03 12.79
N THR A 101 6.96 -20.13 11.52
CA THR A 101 6.60 -21.40 10.88
C THR A 101 7.65 -21.78 9.85
N CYS A 102 8.26 -22.96 10.01
CA CYS A 102 9.14 -23.53 8.98
C CYS A 102 8.38 -24.52 8.10
N GLY A 103 8.31 -24.23 6.80
CA GLY A 103 7.64 -25.05 5.78
C GLY A 103 8.55 -26.09 5.09
N ILE A 104 9.82 -26.20 5.49
CA ILE A 104 10.77 -27.16 4.92
C ILE A 104 11.26 -28.20 5.93
N LYS A 105 11.85 -29.30 5.44
CA LYS A 105 12.37 -30.39 6.29
C LYS A 105 13.73 -30.10 6.93
N ASP A 106 14.51 -29.18 6.38
CA ASP A 106 15.86 -28.87 6.88
C ASP A 106 15.79 -28.04 8.17
N LYS A 107 15.81 -28.74 9.31
CA LYS A 107 15.76 -28.13 10.65
C LYS A 107 16.94 -27.20 10.94
N LYS A 108 18.12 -27.44 10.36
CA LYS A 108 19.29 -26.58 10.61
C LYS A 108 19.10 -25.25 9.90
N LEU A 109 18.64 -25.29 8.66
CA LEU A 109 18.31 -24.09 7.90
C LEU A 109 17.14 -23.33 8.55
N CYS A 110 16.08 -24.02 8.99
CA CYS A 110 15.00 -23.41 9.76
C CYS A 110 15.51 -22.65 10.98
N LYS A 111 16.44 -23.25 11.76
CA LYS A 111 16.97 -22.59 12.96
C LYS A 111 17.81 -21.36 12.63
N LYS A 112 18.58 -21.40 11.55
CA LYS A 112 19.32 -20.21 11.08
C LYS A 112 18.37 -19.08 10.70
N ALA A 113 17.29 -19.40 9.99
CA ALA A 113 16.27 -18.41 9.61
C ALA A 113 15.60 -17.79 10.86
N GLU A 114 15.14 -18.62 11.79
CA GLU A 114 14.53 -18.16 13.05
C GLU A 114 15.47 -17.24 13.85
N LEU A 115 16.74 -17.62 14.01
CA LEU A 115 17.74 -16.80 14.71
C LEU A 115 18.00 -15.46 13.99
N ALA A 116 18.00 -15.46 12.66
CA ALA A 116 18.18 -14.23 11.88
C ALA A 116 17.00 -13.25 12.06
N PHE A 117 15.77 -13.76 12.24
CA PHE A 117 14.60 -12.95 12.59
C PHE A 117 14.70 -12.36 13.99
N GLU A 118 15.07 -13.18 14.98
CA GLU A 118 15.29 -12.70 16.36
C GLU A 118 16.32 -11.57 16.39
N GLU A 119 17.42 -11.70 15.63
CA GLU A 119 18.43 -10.66 15.54
C GLU A 119 17.93 -9.40 14.83
N ALA A 120 17.12 -9.54 13.76
CA ALA A 120 16.56 -8.40 13.05
C ALA A 120 15.63 -7.58 13.96
N GLY A 121 14.81 -8.26 14.78
CA GLY A 121 14.01 -7.63 15.82
C GLY A 121 14.84 -6.82 16.81
N LYS A 122 15.97 -7.35 17.28
CA LYS A 122 16.88 -6.61 18.18
C LYS A 122 17.52 -5.38 17.52
N VAL A 123 17.92 -5.49 16.26
CA VAL A 123 18.49 -4.37 15.49
C VAL A 123 17.48 -3.21 15.43
N ILE A 124 16.23 -3.50 15.08
CA ILE A 124 15.17 -2.49 15.00
C ILE A 124 14.84 -1.92 16.41
N SER A 125 14.78 -2.78 17.43
CA SER A 125 14.49 -2.39 18.82
C SER A 125 15.54 -1.46 19.45
N LYS A 126 16.77 -1.45 18.91
CA LYS A 126 17.83 -0.52 19.34
C LYS A 126 17.70 0.86 18.68
N ALA A 127 17.06 0.93 17.51
CA ALA A 127 16.90 2.17 16.75
C ALA A 127 15.62 2.93 17.10
N PHE A 128 14.58 2.23 17.58
CA PHE A 128 13.27 2.80 17.89
C PHE A 128 12.80 2.43 19.29
N VAL A 129 11.92 3.25 19.85
CA VAL A 129 11.33 3.02 21.16
C VAL A 129 9.95 2.39 20.99
N PHE A 130 9.81 1.16 21.49
CA PHE A 130 8.54 0.44 21.52
C PHE A 130 8.04 0.34 22.96
N ASN A 131 6.74 0.54 23.12
CA ASN A 131 6.04 0.38 24.40
C ASN A 131 5.09 -0.84 24.38
N THR A 132 4.73 -1.32 23.19
CA THR A 132 3.87 -2.49 23.00
C THR A 132 4.54 -3.46 22.01
N PRO A 133 4.57 -4.77 22.31
CA PRO A 133 5.20 -5.75 21.43
C PRO A 133 4.58 -5.79 20.04
N ILE A 134 5.42 -6.00 19.03
CA ILE A 134 5.06 -6.21 17.63
C ILE A 134 5.11 -7.71 17.33
N ASN A 135 3.96 -8.28 17.03
CA ASN A 135 3.79 -9.70 16.73
C ASN A 135 4.02 -9.94 15.23
N ILE A 136 5.02 -10.74 14.90
CA ILE A 136 5.33 -11.14 13.52
C ILE A 136 4.84 -12.57 13.31
N ASN A 137 4.03 -12.79 12.29
CA ASN A 137 3.74 -14.12 11.76
C ASN A 137 4.62 -14.38 10.53
N ALA A 138 5.65 -15.21 10.69
CA ALA A 138 6.66 -15.45 9.65
C ALA A 138 6.62 -16.89 9.13
N LEU A 139 6.55 -17.05 7.81
CA LEU A 139 6.69 -18.33 7.12
C LEU A 139 8.02 -18.39 6.37
N PHE A 140 8.83 -19.41 6.64
CA PHE A 140 10.00 -19.75 5.85
C PHE A 140 9.77 -21.07 5.10
N ALA A 141 9.49 -20.99 3.80
CA ALA A 141 9.09 -22.12 2.97
C ALA A 141 9.56 -21.94 1.54
N ASP A 142 9.58 -23.01 0.74
CA ASP A 142 9.81 -22.87 -0.71
C ASP A 142 8.59 -22.21 -1.35
N LEU A 143 8.76 -20.97 -1.83
CA LEU A 143 7.69 -20.19 -2.43
C LEU A 143 7.52 -20.48 -3.93
N ASN A 144 8.34 -21.37 -4.50
CA ASN A 144 8.34 -21.73 -5.92
C ASN A 144 8.48 -20.52 -6.87
N ASP A 145 9.12 -19.44 -6.43
CA ASP A 145 9.46 -18.27 -7.25
C ASP A 145 10.95 -17.94 -7.10
N ALA A 146 11.72 -18.15 -8.17
CA ALA A 146 13.17 -17.93 -8.16
C ALA A 146 13.59 -16.45 -8.03
N ARG A 147 12.67 -15.50 -8.18
CA ARG A 147 12.95 -14.05 -8.08
C ARG A 147 12.54 -13.46 -6.75
N LEU A 148 11.70 -14.16 -5.98
CA LEU A 148 11.23 -13.71 -4.68
C LEU A 148 12.17 -14.21 -3.58
N LEU A 149 12.80 -13.28 -2.86
CA LEU A 149 13.60 -13.59 -1.67
C LEU A 149 12.71 -13.63 -0.43
N GLY A 150 11.88 -12.63 -0.27
CA GLY A 150 10.88 -12.53 0.78
C GLY A 150 9.87 -11.44 0.45
N SER A 151 8.85 -11.36 1.29
CA SER A 151 7.86 -10.31 1.27
C SER A 151 7.28 -10.16 2.68
N ALA A 152 7.11 -8.94 3.15
CA ALA A 152 6.29 -8.67 4.32
C ALA A 152 5.47 -7.40 4.17
N GLY A 153 4.42 -7.32 4.98
CA GLY A 153 3.56 -6.14 5.05
C GLY A 153 2.79 -6.08 6.35
N PRO A 154 2.13 -4.94 6.62
CA PRO A 154 1.24 -4.81 7.77
C PRO A 154 0.12 -5.84 7.65
N ALA A 155 -0.14 -6.61 8.70
CA ALA A 155 -1.23 -7.57 8.71
C ALA A 155 -2.61 -6.87 8.67
N ARG A 156 -2.67 -5.67 9.24
CA ARG A 156 -3.85 -4.80 9.28
C ARG A 156 -3.46 -3.33 9.12
N LEU A 157 -4.21 -2.61 8.29
CA LEU A 157 -4.24 -1.15 8.26
C LEU A 157 -5.51 -0.63 8.94
N ILE A 158 -5.36 0.44 9.70
CA ILE A 158 -6.38 1.02 10.56
C ILE A 158 -6.64 2.46 10.13
N PRO A 159 -7.88 2.84 9.80
CA PRO A 159 -8.20 4.23 9.49
C PRO A 159 -8.21 5.07 10.77
N LEU A 160 -7.37 6.11 10.81
CA LEU A 160 -7.32 7.09 11.90
C LEU A 160 -7.27 8.50 11.31
N MET A 161 -7.85 9.47 12.02
CA MET A 161 -7.83 10.86 11.62
C MET A 161 -6.50 11.51 12.01
N SER A 162 -5.71 11.90 11.01
CA SER A 162 -4.49 12.67 11.20
C SER A 162 -4.79 14.11 11.66
N GLU A 163 -3.74 14.83 12.06
CA GLU A 163 -3.80 16.21 12.57
C GLU A 163 -4.33 17.25 11.57
N ASP A 164 -4.30 16.95 10.26
CA ASP A 164 -4.86 17.77 9.19
C ASP A 164 -6.33 17.43 8.86
N SER A 165 -6.99 16.70 9.77
CA SER A 165 -8.39 16.24 9.64
C SER A 165 -8.65 15.30 8.46
N MET A 166 -7.61 14.71 7.87
CA MET A 166 -7.76 13.64 6.88
C MET A 166 -7.61 12.27 7.54
N THR A 167 -8.53 11.37 7.21
CA THR A 167 -8.42 9.96 7.62
C THR A 167 -7.39 9.26 6.74
N ARG A 168 -6.42 8.60 7.37
CA ARG A 168 -5.36 7.83 6.71
C ARG A 168 -5.26 6.44 7.30
N LEU A 169 -4.69 5.54 6.51
CA LEU A 169 -4.44 4.16 6.90
C LEU A 169 -3.10 4.05 7.61
N TYR A 170 -3.13 3.62 8.88
CA TYR A 170 -1.95 3.38 9.71
C TYR A 170 -1.73 1.88 9.91
N PRO A 171 -0.49 1.38 9.83
CA PRO A 171 -0.21 -0.02 10.14
C PRO A 171 -0.49 -0.30 11.63
N GLN A 172 -1.10 -1.46 11.92
CA GLN A 172 -1.44 -1.84 13.28
C GLN A 172 -0.23 -1.81 14.23
N SER A 173 0.94 -2.22 13.74
CA SER A 173 2.21 -2.17 14.47
C SER A 173 2.52 -0.79 15.05
N LEU A 174 2.19 0.27 14.30
CA LEU A 174 2.35 1.67 14.70
C LEU A 174 1.23 2.12 15.63
N VAL A 175 -0.03 1.79 15.32
CA VAL A 175 -1.19 2.21 16.14
C VAL A 175 -1.06 1.73 17.58
N LYS A 176 -0.53 0.52 17.78
CA LYS A 176 -0.24 -0.03 19.12
C LYS A 176 0.74 0.82 19.92
N GLN A 177 1.62 1.59 19.27
CA GLN A 177 2.60 2.43 19.95
C GLN A 177 2.01 3.74 20.45
N PHE A 178 0.82 4.13 19.98
CA PHE A 178 0.16 5.37 20.41
C PHE A 178 -0.49 5.26 21.80
N ASN A 179 -0.61 4.05 22.36
CA ASN A 179 -1.16 3.81 23.71
C ASN A 179 -2.51 4.52 23.97
N PHE A 180 -3.40 4.53 22.98
CA PHE A 180 -4.73 5.09 23.16
C PHE A 180 -5.50 4.36 24.27
N SER A 181 -6.31 5.11 25.02
CA SER A 181 -7.21 4.52 26.02
C SER A 181 -8.36 3.79 25.34
N ASN A 182 -8.79 4.28 24.17
CA ASN A 182 -9.72 3.63 23.27
C ASN A 182 -9.03 3.41 21.93
N HIS A 183 -8.99 2.16 21.45
CA HIS A 183 -8.33 1.82 20.19
C HIS A 183 -9.20 0.83 19.40
N PRO A 184 -9.06 0.76 18.06
CA PRO A 184 -9.71 -0.30 17.31
C PRO A 184 -9.12 -1.66 17.71
N GLU A 185 -9.97 -2.69 17.69
CA GLU A 185 -9.56 -4.06 17.96
C GLU A 185 -8.42 -4.49 17.02
N PHE A 186 -7.37 -5.04 17.61
CA PHE A 186 -6.17 -5.50 16.90
C PHE A 186 -6.28 -6.98 16.52
N ASN A 187 -5.69 -7.35 15.39
CA ASN A 187 -5.43 -8.74 15.03
C ASN A 187 -4.26 -9.32 15.85
N GLU A 188 -4.16 -10.65 15.88
CA GLU A 188 -3.07 -11.35 16.58
C GLU A 188 -1.68 -10.97 16.05
N ALA A 189 -1.53 -10.93 14.72
CA ALA A 189 -0.31 -10.52 14.04
C ALA A 189 -0.37 -9.04 13.67
N ASP A 190 0.75 -8.34 13.82
CA ASP A 190 0.96 -6.96 13.34
C ASP A 190 1.63 -6.95 11.96
N ILE A 191 2.52 -7.91 11.72
CA ILE A 191 3.25 -8.11 10.47
C ILE A 191 3.06 -9.55 10.00
N ILE A 192 2.76 -9.74 8.72
CA ILE A 192 2.82 -11.05 8.06
C ILE A 192 4.01 -11.04 7.10
N ALA A 193 4.83 -12.08 7.17
CA ALA A 193 6.04 -12.18 6.38
C ALA A 193 6.24 -13.59 5.81
N MET A 194 6.72 -13.67 4.58
CA MET A 194 7.01 -14.91 3.86
C MET A 194 8.40 -14.84 3.25
N PHE A 195 9.22 -15.87 3.44
CA PHE A 195 10.59 -15.92 2.94
C PHE A 195 10.85 -17.22 2.20
N ASN A 196 11.51 -17.10 1.05
CA ASN A 196 11.69 -18.20 0.11
C ASN A 196 12.88 -19.08 0.46
N ALA A 197 12.61 -20.22 1.10
CA ALA A 197 13.62 -21.22 1.41
C ALA A 197 14.28 -21.86 0.16
N GLY A 198 13.72 -21.65 -1.04
CA GLY A 198 14.32 -22.06 -2.30
C GLY A 198 15.42 -21.11 -2.82
N ALA A 199 15.57 -19.92 -2.21
CA ALA A 199 16.62 -18.97 -2.58
C ALA A 199 18.00 -19.35 -2.00
N ASP A 200 19.08 -18.96 -2.69
CA ASP A 200 20.46 -19.19 -2.24
C ASP A 200 20.87 -18.14 -1.19
N PHE A 201 20.46 -18.38 0.04
CA PHE A 201 20.76 -17.49 1.16
C PHE A 201 22.11 -17.79 1.80
N TRP A 202 22.75 -16.71 2.25
CA TRP A 202 23.86 -16.74 3.20
C TRP A 202 23.35 -16.29 4.57
N PHE A 203 23.75 -17.03 5.60
CA PHE A 203 23.46 -16.72 7.00
C PHE A 203 24.75 -16.39 7.76
N GLU A 204 24.60 -15.65 8.86
CA GLU A 204 25.70 -15.38 9.77
C GLU A 204 26.37 -16.69 10.21
N ASN A 205 27.71 -16.73 10.16
CA ASN A 205 28.55 -17.90 10.41
C ASN A 205 28.60 -18.99 9.30
N ASP A 206 28.09 -18.73 8.09
CA ASP A 206 28.25 -19.65 6.94
C ASP A 206 29.65 -19.62 6.30
N GLY A 207 30.56 -18.79 6.81
CA GLY A 207 31.84 -18.48 6.19
C GLY A 207 31.72 -17.32 5.19
N PRO A 208 32.66 -17.14 4.25
CA PRO A 208 32.59 -16.07 3.26
C PRO A 208 31.35 -16.18 2.38
N ILE A 209 30.64 -15.07 2.19
CA ILE A 209 29.49 -15.00 1.28
C ILE A 209 29.94 -15.20 -0.18
N LYS A 210 29.18 -15.99 -0.95
CA LYS A 210 29.47 -16.24 -2.36
C LYS A 210 28.82 -15.18 -3.26
N PRO A 211 29.36 -14.91 -4.47
CA PRO A 211 28.90 -13.82 -5.33
C PRO A 211 27.41 -13.81 -5.72
N ARG A 212 26.69 -14.93 -5.59
CA ARG A 212 25.27 -15.05 -5.94
C ARG A 212 24.35 -15.19 -4.74
N GLN A 213 24.91 -15.27 -3.54
CA GLN A 213 24.13 -15.45 -2.33
C GLN A 213 23.52 -14.14 -1.86
N ALA A 214 22.28 -14.19 -1.43
CA ALA A 214 21.62 -13.08 -0.75
C ALA A 214 21.90 -13.17 0.75
N ASN A 215 22.28 -12.06 1.40
CA ASN A 215 22.38 -12.02 2.86
C ASN A 215 20.97 -12.06 3.48
N PHE A 216 20.61 -13.14 4.18
CA PHE A 216 19.25 -13.34 4.67
C PHE A 216 18.82 -12.29 5.71
N HIS A 217 19.75 -11.84 6.55
CA HIS A 217 19.46 -10.85 7.59
C HIS A 217 19.14 -9.47 7.00
N THR A 218 19.84 -9.06 5.93
CA THR A 218 19.49 -7.84 5.17
C THR A 218 18.08 -7.93 4.59
N VAL A 219 17.69 -9.08 4.02
CA VAL A 219 16.34 -9.29 3.49
C VAL A 219 15.30 -9.20 4.61
N ILE A 220 15.52 -9.83 5.77
CA ILE A 220 14.57 -9.73 6.89
C ILE A 220 14.39 -8.28 7.33
N LEU A 221 15.49 -7.54 7.56
CA LEU A 221 15.40 -6.15 7.99
C LEU A 221 14.60 -5.31 7.00
N HIS A 222 14.90 -5.44 5.71
CA HIS A 222 14.17 -4.78 4.63
C HIS A 222 12.67 -5.06 4.69
N GLU A 223 12.29 -6.33 4.71
CA GLU A 223 10.87 -6.72 4.72
C GLU A 223 10.17 -6.27 6.01
N LEU A 224 10.81 -6.34 7.17
CA LEU A 224 10.20 -5.87 8.42
C LEU A 224 9.89 -4.37 8.38
N PHE A 225 10.66 -3.53 7.68
CA PHE A 225 10.32 -2.12 7.50
C PHE A 225 9.08 -1.91 6.62
N HIS A 226 8.86 -2.75 5.60
CA HIS A 226 7.56 -2.78 4.92
C HIS A 226 6.43 -3.13 5.87
N GLY A 227 6.63 -4.15 6.72
CA GLY A 227 5.70 -4.52 7.79
C GLY A 227 5.37 -3.39 8.76
N LEU A 228 6.37 -2.55 9.06
CA LEU A 228 6.22 -1.38 9.93
C LEU A 228 5.57 -0.17 9.25
N GLY A 229 5.35 -0.21 7.93
CA GLY A 229 4.65 0.85 7.19
C GLY A 229 5.50 1.67 6.23
N PHE A 230 6.75 1.27 5.94
CA PHE A 230 7.49 1.82 4.81
C PHE A 230 6.89 1.27 3.51
N THR A 231 5.75 1.78 3.07
CA THR A 231 5.13 1.37 1.81
C THR A 231 4.10 2.39 1.37
N SER A 232 4.01 2.63 0.06
CA SER A 232 2.97 3.50 -0.48
C SER A 232 1.68 2.71 -0.70
N GLY A 233 0.55 3.36 -0.39
CA GLY A 233 -0.79 2.89 -0.76
C GLY A 233 -1.13 3.17 -2.21
N PHE A 234 -0.34 3.98 -2.93
CA PHE A 234 -0.57 4.28 -4.33
C PHE A 234 -0.08 3.13 -5.22
N ARG A 235 -1.02 2.43 -5.87
CA ARG A 235 -0.72 1.26 -6.70
C ARG A 235 -1.69 1.16 -7.87
N ASP A 236 -1.49 0.16 -8.70
CA ASP A 236 -2.32 -0.17 -9.86
C ASP A 236 -3.60 -0.95 -9.49
N HIS A 237 -4.19 -0.67 -8.33
CA HIS A 237 -5.34 -1.41 -7.76
C HIS A 237 -6.46 -1.63 -8.77
N VAL A 238 -6.81 -0.60 -9.53
CA VAL A 238 -7.90 -0.63 -10.51
C VAL A 238 -7.53 -1.48 -11.72
N ASN A 239 -6.34 -1.27 -12.29
CA ASN A 239 -5.87 -2.08 -13.42
C ASN A 239 -5.76 -3.56 -13.03
N ASN A 240 -5.26 -3.84 -11.82
CA ASN A 240 -5.18 -5.19 -11.29
C ASN A 240 -6.55 -5.84 -11.12
N ALA A 241 -7.53 -5.11 -10.56
CA ALA A 241 -8.90 -5.60 -10.41
C ALA A 241 -9.58 -5.88 -11.75
N LEU A 242 -9.19 -5.16 -12.81
CA LEU A 242 -9.69 -5.33 -14.17
C LEU A 242 -8.91 -6.36 -15.01
N ASP A 243 -7.86 -6.98 -14.45
CA ASP A 243 -6.90 -7.82 -15.19
C ASP A 243 -6.32 -7.10 -16.43
N GLN A 244 -5.98 -5.82 -16.24
CA GLN A 244 -5.44 -4.94 -17.27
C GLN A 244 -3.99 -4.57 -16.99
N LYS A 245 -3.25 -4.23 -18.04
CA LYS A 245 -1.92 -3.65 -17.90
C LYS A 245 -2.01 -2.34 -17.13
N SER A 246 -1.12 -2.16 -16.17
CA SER A 246 -1.00 -0.95 -15.35
C SER A 246 -0.60 0.25 -16.23
N ASP A 247 -1.43 1.30 -16.19
CA ASP A 247 -1.19 2.60 -16.82
C ASP A 247 -1.60 3.78 -15.91
N ALA A 248 -2.04 3.48 -14.69
CA ALA A 248 -2.51 4.42 -13.69
C ALA A 248 -2.16 3.90 -12.28
N ILE A 249 -1.92 4.81 -11.34
CA ILE A 249 -1.84 4.48 -9.90
C ILE A 249 -2.82 5.33 -9.11
N SER A 250 -3.45 4.75 -8.11
CA SER A 250 -4.37 5.42 -7.19
C SER A 250 -4.10 4.99 -5.75
N PRO A 251 -4.57 5.74 -4.74
CA PRO A 251 -4.70 5.20 -3.39
C PRO A 251 -5.64 3.98 -3.38
N ILE A 252 -5.81 3.37 -2.21
CA ILE A 252 -6.67 2.19 -2.05
C ILE A 252 -8.14 2.62 -2.22
N PRO A 253 -8.90 2.05 -3.17
CA PRO A 253 -10.32 2.33 -3.30
C PRO A 253 -11.09 1.67 -2.15
N GLY A 254 -11.75 2.48 -1.31
CA GLY A 254 -12.66 1.98 -0.29
C GLY A 254 -13.94 1.48 -0.93
N LEU A 255 -14.07 0.17 -1.11
CA LEU A 255 -15.26 -0.46 -1.68
C LEU A 255 -15.95 -1.33 -0.64
N THR A 256 -17.25 -1.11 -0.44
CA THR A 256 -18.09 -1.98 0.39
C THR A 256 -19.21 -2.57 -0.45
N PHE A 257 -19.59 -3.80 -0.16
CA PHE A 257 -20.60 -4.56 -0.90
C PHE A 257 -21.89 -4.67 -0.09
N GLU A 258 -23.04 -4.73 -0.76
CA GLU A 258 -24.33 -4.86 -0.07
C GLU A 258 -24.47 -6.18 0.69
N SER A 259 -23.95 -7.27 0.12
CA SER A 259 -23.80 -8.55 0.81
C SER A 259 -22.34 -9.00 0.89
N ASP A 260 -22.09 -9.88 1.84
CA ASP A 260 -20.82 -10.59 1.99
C ASP A 260 -20.76 -11.86 1.09
N ASP A 261 -21.79 -12.12 0.25
CA ASP A 261 -21.84 -13.28 -0.65
C ASP A 261 -21.15 -12.95 -1.99
N PRO A 262 -19.97 -13.52 -2.26
CA PRO A 262 -19.20 -13.22 -3.47
C PRO A 262 -19.84 -13.73 -4.76
N THR A 263 -20.93 -14.50 -4.68
CA THR A 263 -21.67 -15.00 -5.85
C THR A 263 -22.71 -14.02 -6.37
N LEU A 264 -23.02 -12.98 -5.59
CA LEU A 264 -23.99 -11.96 -5.97
C LEU A 264 -23.27 -10.80 -6.69
N MET A 265 -23.80 -10.41 -7.85
CA MET A 265 -23.42 -9.18 -8.57
C MET A 265 -24.05 -7.99 -7.84
N ASP A 266 -23.65 -7.80 -6.59
CA ASP A 266 -24.29 -6.82 -5.72
C ASP A 266 -23.83 -5.39 -6.01
N PRO A 267 -24.67 -4.42 -5.64
CA PRO A 267 -24.27 -3.03 -5.64
C PRO A 267 -22.98 -2.82 -4.84
N VAL A 268 -22.13 -1.97 -5.40
CA VAL A 268 -20.86 -1.55 -4.79
C VAL A 268 -21.01 -0.12 -4.31
N PHE A 269 -20.62 0.12 -3.08
CA PHE A 269 -20.59 1.45 -2.48
C PHE A 269 -19.15 1.93 -2.40
N PHE A 270 -18.86 2.98 -3.13
CA PHE A 270 -17.58 3.68 -3.07
C PHE A 270 -17.57 4.60 -1.84
N GLN A 271 -16.64 4.32 -0.93
CA GLN A 271 -16.40 5.09 0.28
C GLN A 271 -15.34 6.18 0.07
N GLY A 272 -14.70 6.26 -1.09
CA GLY A 272 -13.56 7.13 -1.36
C GLY A 272 -12.24 6.36 -1.50
N PHE A 273 -11.22 7.01 -2.04
CA PHE A 273 -9.83 6.60 -2.01
C PHE A 273 -9.16 6.97 -0.68
N ALA A 274 -8.48 6.01 -0.07
CA ALA A 274 -7.73 6.17 1.18
C ALA A 274 -6.23 6.04 0.95
N GLU A 275 -5.48 7.01 1.47
CA GLU A 275 -4.02 7.00 1.46
C GLU A 275 -3.46 6.47 2.79
N THR A 276 -2.24 5.95 2.76
CA THR A 276 -1.53 5.53 3.97
C THR A 276 -0.89 6.72 4.68
N ILE A 277 -0.49 6.53 5.94
CA ILE A 277 0.31 7.53 6.65
C ILE A 277 1.66 7.79 5.96
N PHE A 278 2.22 6.83 5.23
CA PHE A 278 3.43 7.05 4.44
C PHE A 278 3.19 8.06 3.32
N ASP A 279 2.09 7.89 2.59
CA ASP A 279 1.72 8.74 1.44
C ASP A 279 1.53 10.21 1.83
N LYS A 280 1.16 10.51 3.08
CA LYS A 280 1.05 11.87 3.61
C LYS A 280 2.27 12.73 3.28
N PHE A 281 3.44 12.14 3.37
CA PHE A 281 4.73 12.83 3.28
C PHE A 281 5.33 12.74 1.89
N VAL A 282 4.65 12.11 0.94
CA VAL A 282 5.15 11.98 -0.43
C VAL A 282 4.77 13.20 -1.26
N MET A 283 5.77 13.76 -1.92
CA MET A 283 5.66 14.91 -2.81
C MET A 283 5.98 14.48 -4.25
N VAL A 284 5.13 14.90 -5.19
CA VAL A 284 5.42 14.87 -6.63
C VAL A 284 6.22 16.11 -6.98
N LEU A 285 7.41 15.90 -7.55
CA LEU A 285 8.30 16.96 -7.99
C LEU A 285 7.89 17.46 -9.37
N PRO A 286 8.07 18.76 -9.67
CA PRO A 286 7.92 19.26 -11.04
C PRO A 286 8.90 18.55 -11.99
N ASP A 287 8.60 18.58 -13.28
CA ASP A 287 9.54 18.07 -14.29
C ASP A 287 10.81 18.95 -14.28
N SER A 288 11.98 18.34 -14.46
CA SER A 288 13.28 19.03 -14.30
C SER A 288 13.49 20.20 -15.26
N ASP A 289 12.75 20.22 -16.36
CA ASP A 289 12.74 21.25 -17.39
C ASP A 289 11.56 22.23 -17.25
N ASP A 290 10.77 22.15 -16.19
CA ASP A 290 9.65 23.07 -15.95
C ASP A 290 10.16 24.52 -15.72
N PRO A 291 9.98 25.43 -16.70
CA PRO A 291 10.47 26.80 -16.59
C PRO A 291 9.59 27.65 -15.68
N SER A 292 8.42 27.14 -15.27
CA SER A 292 7.43 27.89 -14.50
C SER A 292 7.71 27.89 -12.99
N GLY A 293 8.65 27.06 -12.54
CA GLY A 293 8.98 26.93 -11.12
C GLY A 293 7.82 26.37 -10.29
N THR A 294 7.04 25.45 -10.86
CA THR A 294 5.89 24.85 -10.16
C THR A 294 6.36 24.23 -8.85
N PRO A 295 5.73 24.56 -7.71
CA PRO A 295 6.09 23.95 -6.44
C PRO A 295 5.75 22.45 -6.44
N PRO A 296 6.52 21.62 -5.73
CA PRO A 296 6.18 20.23 -5.48
C PRO A 296 4.77 20.08 -4.88
N THR A 297 4.05 19.03 -5.29
CA THR A 297 2.64 18.81 -4.92
C THR A 297 2.51 17.56 -4.05
N PRO A 298 1.87 17.63 -2.87
CA PRO A 298 1.70 16.47 -1.99
C PRO A 298 0.72 15.45 -2.57
N PHE A 299 0.95 14.16 -2.29
CA PHE A 299 0.04 13.05 -2.62
C PHE A 299 -1.38 13.31 -2.13
N SER A 300 -1.54 13.87 -0.92
CA SER A 300 -2.85 14.22 -0.38
C SER A 300 -3.68 15.16 -1.26
N ASN A 301 -3.06 16.02 -2.08
CA ASN A 301 -3.80 16.86 -3.02
C ASN A 301 -4.36 16.05 -4.19
N PHE A 302 -3.65 15.01 -4.64
CA PHE A 302 -4.12 14.11 -5.68
C PHE A 302 -5.20 13.16 -5.15
N THR A 303 -5.07 12.67 -3.90
CA THR A 303 -6.13 11.90 -3.22
C THR A 303 -7.44 12.70 -3.17
N LYS A 304 -7.38 14.00 -2.81
CA LYS A 304 -8.56 14.88 -2.83
C LYS A 304 -9.16 15.03 -4.22
N GLN A 305 -8.34 15.17 -5.25
CA GLN A 305 -8.82 15.26 -6.64
C GLN A 305 -9.52 13.98 -7.08
N LEU A 306 -8.93 12.81 -6.81
CA LEU A 306 -9.54 11.51 -7.11
C LEU A 306 -10.87 11.32 -6.37
N ASN A 307 -10.97 11.80 -5.12
CA ASN A 307 -12.20 11.76 -4.33
C ASN A 307 -13.31 12.71 -4.81
N ASN A 308 -13.04 13.60 -5.76
CA ASN A 308 -14.12 14.35 -6.42
C ASN A 308 -14.99 13.46 -7.32
N PHE A 309 -14.53 12.25 -7.65
CA PHE A 309 -15.30 11.27 -8.42
C PHE A 309 -16.66 10.95 -7.79
N GLY A 310 -16.74 10.94 -6.46
CA GLY A 310 -18.00 10.81 -5.74
C GLY A 310 -17.80 10.85 -4.22
N PRO A 311 -18.76 11.39 -3.46
CA PRO A 311 -18.70 11.37 -2.00
C PRO A 311 -18.74 9.93 -1.45
N PRO A 312 -18.33 9.70 -0.20
CA PRO A 312 -18.50 8.41 0.44
C PRO A 312 -19.95 7.91 0.35
N ASN A 313 -20.09 6.59 0.26
CA ASN A 313 -21.35 5.89 0.05
C ASN A 313 -22.01 6.16 -1.32
N THR A 314 -21.22 6.46 -2.37
CA THR A 314 -21.72 6.54 -3.76
C THR A 314 -21.99 5.13 -4.28
N ASN A 315 -23.19 4.90 -4.80
CA ASN A 315 -23.66 3.59 -5.23
C ASN A 315 -23.39 3.33 -6.73
N PHE A 316 -22.91 2.12 -7.03
CA PHE A 316 -22.69 1.59 -8.38
C PHE A 316 -23.38 0.23 -8.48
N SER A 317 -23.93 -0.10 -9.66
CA SER A 317 -24.73 -1.32 -9.81
C SER A 317 -23.91 -2.60 -9.65
N THR A 318 -22.63 -2.56 -10.02
CA THR A 318 -21.66 -3.66 -9.92
C THR A 318 -20.25 -3.08 -9.78
N ALA A 319 -19.26 -3.94 -9.48
CA ALA A 319 -17.85 -3.56 -9.52
C ALA A 319 -17.42 -3.08 -10.92
N ASP A 320 -17.88 -3.76 -11.98
CA ASP A 320 -17.61 -3.37 -13.36
C ASP A 320 -18.17 -1.98 -13.70
N ASP A 321 -19.37 -1.65 -13.23
CA ASP A 321 -19.97 -0.32 -13.40
C ASP A 321 -19.14 0.76 -12.69
N PHE A 322 -18.68 0.48 -11.46
CA PHE A 322 -17.76 1.35 -10.74
C PHE A 322 -16.47 1.59 -11.53
N PHE A 323 -15.75 0.53 -11.91
CA PHE A 323 -14.48 0.67 -12.60
C PHE A 323 -14.62 1.31 -13.99
N SER A 324 -15.69 0.98 -14.72
CA SER A 324 -15.95 1.61 -16.02
C SER A 324 -16.22 3.11 -15.89
N LYS A 325 -17.02 3.54 -14.91
CA LYS A 325 -17.28 4.97 -14.68
C LYS A 325 -16.05 5.70 -14.16
N LEU A 326 -15.29 5.08 -13.25
CA LEU A 326 -14.05 5.65 -12.72
C LEU A 326 -13.04 5.87 -13.84
N THR A 327 -12.73 4.85 -14.63
CA THR A 327 -11.69 4.94 -15.67
C THR A 327 -12.03 5.90 -16.82
N ASN A 328 -13.32 6.19 -17.03
CA ASN A 328 -13.82 7.19 -17.98
C ASN A 328 -14.02 8.59 -17.38
N SER A 329 -13.78 8.77 -16.07
CA SER A 329 -13.93 10.05 -15.39
C SER A 329 -12.73 10.97 -15.63
N PRO A 330 -12.92 12.30 -15.62
CA PRO A 330 -11.80 13.26 -15.64
C PRO A 330 -10.82 13.07 -14.48
N GLU A 331 -11.31 12.64 -13.31
CA GLU A 331 -10.49 12.38 -12.13
C GLU A 331 -9.43 11.30 -12.39
N TRP A 332 -9.71 10.34 -13.27
CA TRP A 332 -8.77 9.26 -13.58
C TRP A 332 -7.53 9.71 -14.36
N ASP A 333 -7.56 10.88 -15.00
CA ASP A 333 -6.36 11.45 -15.63
C ASP A 333 -5.29 11.80 -14.60
N VAL A 334 -5.68 12.08 -13.34
CA VAL A 334 -4.74 12.23 -12.22
C VAL A 334 -3.98 10.93 -11.95
N ALA A 335 -4.68 9.80 -11.98
CA ALA A 335 -4.07 8.49 -11.73
C ALA A 335 -3.04 8.12 -12.82
N LYS A 336 -3.34 8.45 -14.09
CA LYS A 336 -2.39 8.31 -15.21
C LYS A 336 -1.19 9.24 -15.09
N TYR A 337 -1.41 10.49 -14.68
CA TYR A 337 -0.32 11.44 -14.43
C TYR A 337 0.63 10.92 -13.34
N LEU A 338 0.08 10.45 -12.22
CA LEU A 338 0.87 9.88 -11.13
C LEU A 338 1.64 8.63 -11.57
N PHE A 339 1.05 7.79 -12.41
CA PHE A 339 1.74 6.63 -12.98
C PHE A 339 2.95 7.06 -13.81
N LYS A 340 2.80 8.05 -14.70
CA LYS A 340 3.92 8.61 -15.47
C LYS A 340 5.03 9.12 -14.55
N LYS A 341 4.67 9.79 -13.45
CA LYS A 341 5.65 10.26 -12.47
C LYS A 341 6.31 9.09 -11.76
N ALA A 342 5.56 8.06 -11.35
CA ALA A 342 6.11 6.88 -10.67
C ALA A 342 7.05 6.02 -11.53
N THR A 343 7.15 6.30 -12.84
CA THR A 343 8.10 5.69 -13.79
C THR A 343 9.07 6.71 -14.41
N LEU A 344 9.21 7.89 -13.79
CA LEU A 344 10.20 8.91 -14.18
C LEU A 344 11.20 9.09 -13.04
N GLU A 345 12.49 8.84 -13.27
CA GLU A 345 13.53 8.95 -12.24
C GLU A 345 13.51 10.33 -11.52
N LYS A 346 13.66 10.33 -10.19
CA LYS A 346 13.72 11.54 -9.35
C LYS A 346 12.49 12.44 -9.46
N SER A 347 11.33 11.85 -9.70
CA SER A 347 10.07 12.60 -9.85
C SER A 347 9.25 12.68 -8.56
N MET A 348 9.61 11.89 -7.54
CA MET A 348 8.91 11.83 -6.26
C MET A 348 9.90 11.69 -5.11
N MET A 349 9.53 12.25 -3.96
CA MET A 349 10.31 12.10 -2.75
C MET A 349 9.42 12.09 -1.50
N PHE A 350 9.88 11.41 -0.46
CA PHE A 350 9.34 11.55 0.88
C PHE A 350 9.98 12.75 1.56
N VAL A 351 9.20 13.71 2.04
CA VAL A 351 9.68 14.85 2.81
C VAL A 351 9.34 14.61 4.28
N PRO A 352 10.34 14.42 5.16
CA PRO A 352 10.09 14.24 6.58
C PRO A 352 9.26 15.36 7.20
N ARG A 353 8.61 15.01 8.29
CA ARG A 353 7.79 15.95 9.06
C ARG A 353 8.63 17.15 9.51
N ASP A 354 8.07 18.35 9.35
CA ASP A 354 8.66 19.62 9.78
C ASP A 354 10.06 19.91 9.20
N THR A 355 10.42 19.30 8.08
CA THR A 355 11.66 19.58 7.34
C THR A 355 11.41 20.32 6.03
N ASP A 356 12.48 20.86 5.45
CA ASP A 356 12.45 21.41 4.10
C ASP A 356 12.54 20.28 3.06
N ILE A 357 12.10 20.54 1.84
CA ILE A 357 12.16 19.58 0.73
C ILE A 357 13.59 19.16 0.38
N ILE A 358 14.58 20.01 0.66
CA ILE A 358 16.01 19.68 0.48
C ILE A 358 16.46 18.50 1.34
N ASP A 359 15.80 18.26 2.47
CA ASP A 359 16.11 17.14 3.38
C ASP A 359 15.41 15.83 2.96
N GLY A 360 14.55 15.91 1.94
CA GLY A 360 13.74 14.78 1.51
C GLY A 360 14.54 13.58 1.02
N THR A 361 13.83 12.46 0.88
CA THR A 361 14.35 11.17 0.45
C THR A 361 13.74 10.80 -0.87
N VAL A 362 14.56 10.75 -1.92
CA VAL A 362 14.09 10.46 -3.28
C VAL A 362 13.61 9.01 -3.35
N LEU A 363 12.39 8.81 -3.84
CA LEU A 363 11.80 7.49 -3.96
C LEU A 363 12.21 6.82 -5.29
N GLU A 364 12.10 5.51 -5.34
CA GLU A 364 12.37 4.74 -6.55
C GLU A 364 11.28 4.98 -7.59
N THR A 365 11.62 5.72 -8.64
CA THR A 365 10.70 6.04 -9.75
C THR A 365 11.33 5.78 -11.11
N SER A 366 12.46 5.06 -11.18
CA SER A 366 13.18 4.77 -12.43
C SER A 366 12.75 3.48 -13.12
N LEU A 367 11.93 2.66 -12.45
CA LEU A 367 11.44 1.39 -12.99
C LEU A 367 10.39 1.63 -14.09
N ASP A 368 10.72 1.21 -15.31
CA ASP A 368 9.83 1.20 -16.48
C ASP A 368 9.92 -0.18 -17.17
N PRO A 369 8.83 -0.99 -17.16
CA PRO A 369 7.49 -0.67 -16.66
C PRO A 369 7.42 -0.49 -15.14
N TYR A 370 6.40 0.21 -14.66
CA TYR A 370 6.06 0.31 -13.24
C TYR A 370 6.06 -1.07 -12.59
N ALA A 371 6.70 -1.19 -11.44
CA ALA A 371 6.79 -2.44 -10.68
C ALA A 371 5.95 -2.31 -9.40
N PRO A 372 4.73 -2.88 -9.35
CA PRO A 372 3.87 -2.81 -8.18
C PRO A 372 4.57 -3.33 -6.92
N GLY A 373 4.51 -2.56 -5.84
CA GLY A 373 5.20 -2.87 -4.58
C GLY A 373 6.69 -2.50 -4.57
N SER A 374 7.31 -2.21 -5.72
CA SER A 374 8.69 -1.73 -5.80
C SER A 374 8.75 -0.22 -6.05
N SER A 375 8.21 0.23 -7.19
CA SER A 375 8.12 1.65 -7.53
C SER A 375 7.42 2.40 -6.39
N ILE A 376 7.95 3.59 -6.03
CA ILE A 376 7.53 4.52 -4.97
C ILE A 376 7.50 3.96 -3.53
N SER A 377 7.58 2.64 -3.35
CA SER A 377 7.65 1.99 -2.03
C SER A 377 9.07 1.69 -1.58
N HIS A 378 10.06 2.18 -2.34
CA HIS A 378 11.49 2.07 -2.06
C HIS A 378 12.17 3.42 -2.23
N VAL A 379 13.39 3.55 -1.71
CA VAL A 379 14.27 4.68 -2.01
C VAL A 379 15.01 4.44 -3.33
N SER A 380 15.40 5.52 -4.01
CA SER A 380 16.13 5.45 -5.29
C SER A 380 17.40 4.62 -5.19
N GLU A 381 17.48 3.53 -5.97
CA GLU A 381 18.66 2.67 -5.99
C GLU A 381 19.91 3.46 -6.38
N ALA A 382 19.81 4.25 -7.45
CA ALA A 382 20.93 5.01 -8.00
C ALA A 382 21.53 6.03 -7.01
N LEU A 383 20.72 6.59 -6.11
CA LEU A 383 21.16 7.62 -5.16
C LEU A 383 21.67 7.05 -3.84
N TYR A 384 21.15 5.90 -3.40
CA TYR A 384 21.42 5.38 -2.06
C TYR A 384 22.31 4.14 -2.03
N THR A 385 22.69 3.60 -3.19
CA THR A 385 23.74 2.57 -3.28
C THR A 385 25.06 3.09 -2.72
N GLY A 386 25.70 2.33 -1.83
CA GLY A 386 26.96 2.72 -1.18
C GLY A 386 26.83 3.90 -0.20
N THR A 387 25.63 4.20 0.27
CA THR A 387 25.38 5.21 1.31
C THR A 387 24.88 4.55 2.59
N SER A 388 24.72 5.32 3.67
CA SER A 388 24.10 4.84 4.92
C SER A 388 22.63 4.44 4.76
N ASP A 389 21.96 4.89 3.71
CA ASP A 389 20.51 4.70 3.49
C ASP A 389 20.22 3.62 2.44
N PHE A 390 21.05 2.58 2.40
CA PHE A 390 20.98 1.51 1.40
C PHE A 390 19.82 0.52 1.60
N LEU A 391 19.26 0.41 2.82
CA LEU A 391 18.45 -0.75 3.23
C LEU A 391 17.13 -0.85 2.46
N MET A 392 16.45 0.27 2.22
CA MET A 392 15.11 0.30 1.58
C MET A 392 15.17 0.52 0.06
N ARG A 393 16.25 0.12 -0.61
CA ARG A 393 16.29 0.04 -2.08
C ARG A 393 15.56 -1.21 -2.54
N PHE A 394 14.94 -1.17 -3.72
CA PHE A 394 14.17 -2.32 -4.24
C PHE A 394 15.03 -3.53 -4.61
N ALA A 395 16.31 -3.31 -4.92
CA ALA A 395 17.24 -4.35 -5.30
C ALA A 395 18.22 -4.65 -4.16
N LEU A 396 18.38 -5.94 -3.87
CA LEU A 396 19.41 -6.45 -2.97
C LEU A 396 20.70 -6.72 -3.75
N GLU A 397 21.84 -6.26 -3.22
CA GLU A 397 23.15 -6.62 -3.74
C GLU A 397 23.52 -8.06 -3.31
N PRO A 398 23.76 -8.99 -4.25
CA PRO A 398 24.22 -10.34 -3.91
C PRO A 398 25.73 -10.35 -3.62
N GLY A 399 26.18 -11.33 -2.84
CA GLY A 399 27.60 -11.54 -2.58
C GLY A 399 28.24 -10.54 -1.62
N ILE A 400 27.44 -9.79 -0.87
CA ILE A 400 27.90 -8.81 0.10
C ILE A 400 27.17 -9.02 1.45
N THR A 401 27.89 -8.93 2.56
CA THR A 401 27.27 -9.03 3.88
C THR A 401 26.66 -7.69 4.31
N ILE A 402 25.76 -7.71 5.29
CA ILE A 402 25.23 -6.46 5.85
C ILE A 402 26.33 -5.58 6.47
N ASN A 403 27.35 -6.18 7.07
CA ASN A 403 28.48 -5.45 7.64
C ASN A 403 29.30 -4.75 6.55
N ASP A 404 29.51 -5.41 5.41
CA ASP A 404 30.16 -4.78 4.26
C ASP A 404 29.33 -3.61 3.72
N LEU A 405 28.00 -3.75 3.63
CA LEU A 405 27.10 -2.66 3.23
C LEU A 405 27.17 -1.47 4.19
N ILE A 406 27.18 -1.72 5.51
CA ILE A 406 27.34 -0.69 6.54
C ILE A 406 28.69 0.03 6.38
N MET A 407 29.78 -0.72 6.20
CA MET A 407 31.11 -0.17 6.01
C MET A 407 31.21 0.66 4.72
N ASN A 408 30.65 0.15 3.62
CA ASN A 408 30.61 0.85 2.33
C ASN A 408 29.78 2.14 2.41
N GLY A 409 28.70 2.13 3.19
CA GLY A 409 27.86 3.29 3.48
C GLY A 409 28.49 4.33 4.42
N GLY A 410 29.77 4.20 4.76
CA GLY A 410 30.49 5.14 5.61
C GLY A 410 30.51 4.78 7.10
N ASN A 411 30.14 3.54 7.46
CA ASN A 411 30.11 3.04 8.83
C ASN A 411 29.26 3.90 9.78
N TYR A 412 28.05 4.23 9.34
CA TYR A 412 27.10 5.00 10.13
C TYR A 412 26.75 4.30 11.45
N SER A 413 26.64 5.06 12.55
CA SER A 413 26.44 4.51 13.89
C SER A 413 25.10 3.80 14.07
N GLY A 414 24.08 4.12 13.27
CA GLY A 414 22.81 3.38 13.21
C GLY A 414 22.89 2.04 12.49
N GLY A 415 24.07 1.65 12.00
CA GLY A 415 24.29 0.42 11.26
C GLY A 415 23.49 0.41 9.96
N ALA A 416 22.65 -0.62 9.78
CA ALA A 416 21.81 -0.77 8.60
C ALA A 416 20.61 0.19 8.58
N ILE A 417 20.26 0.80 9.73
CA ILE A 417 19.15 1.75 9.83
C ILE A 417 19.75 3.15 9.66
N GLY A 418 19.80 3.61 8.40
CA GLY A 418 20.33 4.91 8.03
C GLY A 418 19.51 6.10 8.57
N PRO A 419 20.07 7.32 8.53
CA PRO A 419 19.42 8.51 9.04
C PRO A 419 18.11 8.85 8.31
N LYS A 420 18.02 8.62 7.00
CA LYS A 420 16.78 8.88 6.23
C LYS A 420 15.71 7.85 6.58
N LEU A 421 16.08 6.58 6.73
CA LEU A 421 15.13 5.56 7.18
C LEU A 421 14.58 5.88 8.57
N SER A 422 15.46 6.24 9.52
CA SER A 422 15.05 6.67 10.87
C SER A 422 14.10 7.86 10.82
N SER A 423 14.42 8.89 10.03
CA SER A 423 13.60 10.10 9.85
C SER A 423 12.23 9.80 9.22
N ILE A 424 12.16 8.90 8.24
CA ILE A 424 10.91 8.45 7.63
C ILE A 424 10.03 7.78 8.69
N MET A 425 10.55 6.78 9.40
CA MET A 425 9.77 6.05 10.40
C MET A 425 9.32 6.95 11.55
N ASN A 426 10.15 7.92 11.95
CA ASN A 426 9.76 8.93 12.94
C ASN A 426 8.64 9.84 12.44
N SER A 427 8.66 10.23 11.15
CA SER A 427 7.59 11.02 10.54
C SER A 427 6.25 10.28 10.52
N LEU A 428 6.27 8.95 10.32
CA LEU A 428 5.07 8.12 10.39
C LEU A 428 4.48 8.09 11.80
N GLY A 429 5.33 8.12 12.83
CA GLY A 429 4.93 8.17 14.23
C GLY A 429 5.69 7.23 15.17
N TYR A 430 6.74 6.53 14.71
CA TYR A 430 7.58 5.72 15.60
C TYR A 430 8.51 6.62 16.43
N ALA A 431 8.51 6.43 17.75
CA ALA A 431 9.44 7.13 18.62
C ALA A 431 10.88 6.64 18.38
N THR A 432 11.84 7.57 18.40
CA THR A 432 13.27 7.28 18.36
C THR A 432 13.92 7.73 19.67
N PRO A 433 15.14 7.28 20.00
CA PRO A 433 15.87 7.80 21.17
C PRO A 433 16.02 9.33 21.18
N ASP A 434 16.07 9.96 20.00
CA ASP A 434 16.20 11.42 19.85
C ASP A 434 14.85 12.16 19.81
N ASN A 435 13.74 11.44 19.54
CA ASN A 435 12.39 12.01 19.50
C ASN A 435 11.37 11.02 20.10
N LEU A 436 11.10 11.17 21.40
CA LEU A 436 10.22 10.30 22.18
C LEU A 436 8.73 10.63 22.06
N GLU A 437 8.38 11.81 21.55
CA GLU A 437 6.99 12.29 21.46
C GLU A 437 6.61 12.58 19.99
N PRO A 438 6.50 11.54 19.15
CA PRO A 438 6.06 11.73 17.77
C PRO A 438 4.62 12.26 17.72
N ILE A 439 4.29 13.02 16.67
CA ILE A 439 2.92 13.49 16.45
C ILE A 439 2.02 12.28 16.14
N ILE A 440 1.03 12.06 17.00
CA ILE A 440 0.07 10.94 16.89
C ILE A 440 -1.27 11.42 16.30
N PRO A 441 -2.03 10.54 15.63
CA PRO A 441 -3.38 10.86 15.15
C PRO A 441 -4.37 11.07 16.30
N THR A 442 -5.56 11.56 15.96
CA THR A 442 -6.65 11.76 16.93
C THR A 442 -7.07 10.41 17.52
N GLU A 443 -7.15 10.35 18.84
CA GLU A 443 -7.61 9.16 19.55
C GLU A 443 -9.06 8.81 19.14
N PRO A 444 -9.34 7.55 18.75
CA PRO A 444 -10.68 7.05 18.49
C PRO A 444 -11.68 7.31 19.62
N SER A 445 -12.84 7.90 19.31
CA SER A 445 -13.95 7.95 20.27
C SER A 445 -14.77 6.66 20.27
N ASN A 446 -15.54 6.42 21.35
CA ASN A 446 -16.44 5.26 21.48
C ASN A 446 -17.65 5.35 20.52
N ASP A 447 -17.96 6.54 20.01
CA ASP A 447 -19.10 6.81 19.14
C ASP A 447 -18.69 7.06 17.67
N ASP A 448 -17.39 7.00 17.35
CA ASP A 448 -16.89 7.32 16.01
C ASP A 448 -17.10 6.16 15.04
N GLU A 449 -18.14 6.27 14.24
CA GLU A 449 -18.12 5.75 12.88
C GLU A 449 -17.05 6.55 12.11
N VAL A 450 -15.81 6.04 12.08
CA VAL A 450 -14.75 6.62 11.23
C VAL A 450 -14.91 6.02 9.85
N PRO A 451 -15.46 6.76 8.86
CA PRO A 451 -15.48 6.27 7.49
C PRO A 451 -14.04 6.09 7.00
N ILE A 452 -13.81 5.15 6.08
CA ILE A 452 -12.48 4.89 5.50
C ILE A 452 -11.90 6.17 4.86
N VAL A 453 -12.77 7.11 4.46
CA VAL A 453 -12.44 8.43 3.91
C VAL A 453 -13.40 9.48 4.51
N PRO A 454 -12.95 10.72 4.81
CA PRO A 454 -13.80 11.75 5.39
C PRO A 454 -15.07 12.08 4.57
N THR A 455 -16.16 12.40 5.26
CA THR A 455 -17.49 12.73 4.68
C THR A 455 -17.75 14.20 4.37
N SER A 456 -16.80 15.13 4.53
CA SER A 456 -17.01 16.52 4.09
C SER A 456 -15.73 17.35 4.00
N LEU A 457 -15.60 18.16 2.94
CA LEU A 457 -14.76 19.36 2.97
C LEU A 457 -15.33 20.34 4.02
N PRO A 458 -14.54 20.85 4.98
CA PRO A 458 -14.91 22.06 5.66
C PRO A 458 -14.85 23.23 4.67
N SER A 459 -16.01 23.78 4.32
CA SER A 459 -16.13 25.10 3.72
C SER A 459 -15.78 26.16 4.76
N SER A 460 -14.49 26.44 4.95
CA SER A 460 -13.92 27.74 5.37
C SER A 460 -12.48 27.55 5.85
N VAL A 461 -11.50 27.90 5.02
CA VAL A 461 -10.13 28.16 5.49
C VAL A 461 -10.02 29.66 5.77
N PRO A 462 -9.69 30.11 7.00
CA PRO A 462 -9.24 31.47 7.23
C PRO A 462 -7.86 31.64 6.59
N THR A 463 -7.78 32.48 5.57
CA THR A 463 -6.53 32.93 4.98
C THR A 463 -5.74 33.72 6.03
N THR A 464 -4.70 33.14 6.62
CA THR A 464 -3.46 33.84 7.03
C THR A 464 -2.51 32.93 7.80
N THR A 465 -1.46 32.46 7.13
CA THR A 465 -0.07 32.54 7.60
C THR A 465 0.82 32.46 6.37
N LYS A 466 1.62 33.51 6.15
CA LYS A 466 2.57 33.59 5.03
C LYS A 466 3.68 32.55 5.22
N PRO A 467 4.01 31.74 4.21
CA PRO A 467 5.33 31.14 4.15
C PRO A 467 6.34 32.19 3.67
N ILE A 468 7.40 32.38 4.45
CA ILE A 468 8.56 33.18 4.06
C ILE A 468 9.39 32.31 3.10
N TYR A 469 9.11 32.38 1.81
CA TYR A 469 10.02 31.88 0.78
C TYR A 469 10.96 33.02 0.38
N SER A 470 12.20 32.96 0.87
CA SER A 470 13.30 33.71 0.27
C SER A 470 13.80 32.90 -0.92
N ALA A 471 13.69 33.46 -2.12
CA ALA A 471 14.46 32.99 -3.27
C ALA A 471 15.95 33.01 -2.90
N VAL A 472 16.69 31.94 -3.20
CA VAL A 472 18.15 31.88 -3.07
C VAL A 472 18.76 31.44 -4.40
N PRO A 473 19.92 32.01 -4.80
CA PRO A 473 20.34 32.12 -6.18
C PRO A 473 21.06 30.87 -6.69
N THR A 474 20.99 30.70 -8.00
CA THR A 474 21.88 29.85 -8.80
C THR A 474 23.35 30.25 -8.60
N GLY A 475 24.18 29.32 -8.11
CA GLY A 475 25.62 29.50 -8.16
C GLY A 475 26.39 28.57 -7.24
N PHE A 476 26.82 27.42 -7.77
CA PHE A 476 28.04 26.79 -7.28
C PHE A 476 29.02 26.56 -8.43
N VAL A 477 30.18 27.18 -8.22
CA VAL A 477 31.33 27.33 -9.09
C VAL A 477 32.28 26.16 -8.86
N HIS A 478 32.80 25.60 -9.96
CA HIS A 478 33.94 24.66 -9.97
C HIS A 478 35.18 25.22 -9.28
N PRO A 479 36.09 24.33 -8.85
CA PRO A 479 37.46 24.48 -9.34
C PRO A 479 38.10 23.14 -9.76
N GLY A 480 38.55 23.07 -11.02
CA GLY A 480 39.82 22.41 -11.40
C GLY A 480 40.95 23.45 -11.40
N PRO A 481 42.25 23.10 -11.59
CA PRO A 481 42.79 22.30 -12.71
C PRO A 481 43.81 21.22 -12.22
N GLY A 482 44.34 20.25 -12.96
CA GLY A 482 44.67 19.97 -14.37
C GLY A 482 45.56 18.69 -14.32
N VAL A 483 45.64 17.79 -15.31
CA VAL A 483 46.36 17.93 -16.58
C VAL A 483 45.87 16.87 -17.59
N SER A 484 45.82 17.31 -18.85
CA SER A 484 45.56 16.68 -20.17
C SER A 484 45.92 15.19 -20.39
N SER A 485 45.30 14.42 -21.31
CA SER A 485 44.95 14.78 -22.71
C SER A 485 43.92 13.83 -23.39
N SER A 486 42.81 14.42 -23.89
CA SER A 486 42.12 14.30 -25.20
C SER A 486 41.85 12.98 -25.97
N PRO A 487 40.77 12.94 -26.81
CA PRO A 487 39.79 11.84 -26.88
C PRO A 487 39.57 11.23 -28.29
N SER A 488 38.71 10.22 -28.45
CA SER A 488 37.93 10.09 -29.70
C SER A 488 36.60 9.33 -29.58
N LEU A 489 35.68 9.76 -30.44
CA LEU A 489 34.22 9.59 -30.45
C LEU A 489 33.72 8.23 -30.95
N LYS A 490 32.49 7.94 -30.52
CA LYS A 490 31.48 7.06 -31.13
C LYS A 490 31.44 7.17 -32.66
N THR A 491 31.44 6.05 -33.37
CA THR A 491 31.18 5.99 -34.83
C THR A 491 29.77 5.50 -35.13
N ASN A 492 28.98 6.43 -35.66
CA ASN A 492 27.71 6.23 -36.35
C ASN A 492 27.99 5.88 -37.83
N LYS A 493 27.15 5.03 -38.43
CA LYS A 493 27.43 4.16 -39.60
C LYS A 493 27.68 4.84 -40.97
N ASN A 494 27.92 6.13 -41.05
CA ASN A 494 28.12 6.83 -42.34
C ASN A 494 29.60 7.10 -42.72
N CYS A 495 30.57 6.56 -41.97
CA CYS A 495 32.00 6.73 -42.27
C CYS A 495 32.61 5.59 -43.12
N LEU A 496 31.91 4.45 -43.25
CA LEU A 496 32.46 3.24 -43.90
C LEU A 496 32.48 3.32 -45.44
N MET A 497 31.73 4.24 -46.05
CA MET A 497 31.66 4.36 -47.52
C MET A 497 32.67 5.34 -48.12
N MET A 498 33.29 6.22 -47.31
CA MET A 498 34.33 7.18 -47.75
C MET A 498 35.76 6.63 -47.59
N ILE A 499 35.94 5.56 -46.81
CA ILE A 499 37.25 4.92 -46.60
C ILE A 499 37.57 3.91 -47.72
N LEU A 500 36.56 3.30 -48.36
CA LEU A 500 36.76 2.41 -49.50
C LEU A 500 37.15 3.12 -50.81
N LEU A 501 36.88 4.43 -50.95
CA LEU A 501 37.27 5.20 -52.14
C LEU A 501 38.72 5.72 -52.08
N ASN A 502 39.25 5.99 -50.88
CA ASN A 502 40.62 6.50 -50.70
C ASN A 502 41.69 5.41 -50.70
N VAL A 503 41.34 4.15 -50.39
CA VAL A 503 42.27 3.01 -50.47
C VAL A 503 42.54 2.57 -51.91
N ILE A 504 41.61 2.81 -52.85
CA ILE A 504 41.83 2.54 -54.28
C ILE A 504 42.76 3.59 -54.93
N ILE A 505 42.78 4.82 -54.42
CA ILE A 505 43.64 5.90 -54.94
C ILE A 505 45.09 5.76 -54.43
N ILE A 506 45.29 5.21 -53.23
CA ILE A 506 46.64 5.00 -52.65
C ILE A 506 47.32 3.77 -53.27
N ILE A 507 46.58 2.74 -53.71
CA ILE A 507 47.14 1.56 -54.40
C ILE A 507 47.61 1.86 -55.83
N ILE A 508 47.10 2.94 -56.47
CA ILE A 508 47.54 3.37 -57.81
C ILE A 508 48.81 4.25 -57.74
N MET A 509 49.12 4.84 -56.59
CA MET A 509 50.22 5.81 -56.42
C MET A 509 51.53 5.23 -55.87
N THR A 510 51.58 3.93 -55.51
CA THR A 510 52.82 3.25 -55.05
C THR A 510 53.47 2.34 -56.10
N THR A 511 53.08 2.44 -57.37
CA THR A 511 53.74 1.74 -58.50
C THR A 511 54.55 2.64 -59.43
N VAL A 512 54.78 3.90 -59.06
CA VAL A 512 55.65 4.81 -59.83
C VAL A 512 56.48 5.65 -58.86
N ILE A 513 57.77 5.27 -58.78
CA ILE A 513 58.93 5.96 -58.17
C ILE A 513 59.17 5.69 -56.68
#